data_AF-A0A7X1ZGJ9-F1
#
_entry.id   AF-A0A7X1ZGJ9-F1
#
_cell.length_a   1.000
_cell.length_b   1.000
_cell.length_c   1.000
_cell.angle_alpha   90.00
_cell.angle_beta   90.00
_cell.angle_gamma   90.00
#
_symmetry.space_group_name_H-M   'P 1'
#
loop_
_entity.id
_entity.type
_entity.pdbx_description
1 polymer ?
#
loop_
_entity_poly.entity_id
_entity_poly.type
_entity_poly.pdbx_seq_one_letter_code
_entity_poly.pdbx_strand_id
1 'polypeptide(L)' 'MAENVSPSGMTEDEAKEFHGIFQQTMGGFFGAVVVAHILAWMYCPWLSSDACNATVANVASTVLPIVS' A
#
# COMPACT_ATOMS: atom_id res chain seq x y z
N MET A 1 38.96 5.25 21.72
CA MET A 1 37.85 4.34 21.38
C MET A 1 37.70 4.43 19.88
N ALA A 2 37.97 3.35 19.13
CA ALA A 2 37.62 3.33 17.71
C ALA A 2 36.08 3.23 17.65
N GLU A 3 35.46 4.22 17.05
CA GLU A 3 34.05 4.23 16.69
C GLU A 3 33.72 2.93 15.92
N ASN A 4 32.80 2.10 16.44
CA ASN A 4 32.31 0.93 15.75
C ASN A 4 31.35 1.39 14.64
N VAL A 5 31.92 1.91 13.56
CA VAL A 5 31.16 2.38 12.40
C VAL A 5 30.70 1.17 11.61
N SER A 6 29.40 1.13 11.33
CA SER A 6 28.78 0.07 10.55
C SER A 6 29.32 0.04 9.10
N PRO A 7 29.18 -1.07 8.36
CA PRO A 7 29.53 -1.13 6.94
C PRO A 7 28.79 -0.11 6.07
N SER A 8 27.65 0.41 6.55
CA SER A 8 26.89 1.50 5.93
C SER A 8 27.43 2.89 6.26
N GLY A 9 28.54 3.01 7.00
CA GLY A 9 29.21 4.28 7.30
C GLY A 9 28.56 5.10 8.41
N MET A 10 27.59 4.55 9.14
CA MET A 10 26.88 5.23 10.23
C MET A 10 27.32 4.70 11.59
N THR A 11 27.37 5.61 12.57
CA THR A 11 27.46 5.26 13.98
C THR A 11 26.13 4.67 14.49
N GLU A 12 26.16 3.92 15.59
CA GLU A 12 24.94 3.33 16.18
C GLU A 12 23.91 4.39 16.58
N ASP A 13 24.37 5.56 17.04
CA ASP A 13 23.52 6.66 17.44
C ASP A 13 22.79 7.29 16.24
N GLU A 14 23.50 7.56 15.14
CA GLU A 14 22.89 8.08 13.90
C GLU A 14 21.87 7.11 13.30
N ALA A 15 22.18 5.80 13.34
CA ALA A 15 21.27 4.78 12.83
C ALA A 15 19.95 4.74 13.61
N LYS A 16 20.03 4.99 14.93
CA LYS A 16 18.87 4.99 15.82
C LYS A 16 17.98 6.22 15.63
N GLU A 17 18.59 7.37 15.38
CA GLU A 17 17.86 8.60 15.05
C GLU A 17 17.06 8.43 13.74
N PHE A 18 17.71 7.95 12.68
CA PHE A 18 17.03 7.66 11.41
C PHE A 18 15.91 6.63 11.59
N HIS A 19 16.19 5.54 12.30
CA HIS A 19 15.22 4.47 12.52
C HIS A 19 13.98 4.97 13.25
N GLY A 20 14.12 5.88 14.23
CA GLY A 20 13.00 6.47 14.95
C GLY A 20 12.05 7.24 14.01
N ILE A 21 12.59 8.12 13.17
CA ILE A 21 11.80 8.91 12.22
C ILE A 21 11.18 8.01 11.14
N PHE A 22 11.95 7.02 10.67
CA PHE A 22 11.48 6.04 9.71
C PHE A 22 10.29 5.23 10.26
N GLN A 23 10.36 4.73 11.50
CA GLN A 23 9.26 3.99 12.10
C GLN A 23 8.01 4.85 12.32
N GLN A 24 8.16 6.11 12.73
CA GLN A 24 7.02 7.03 12.88
C GLN A 24 6.30 7.27 11.55
N THR A 25 7.04 7.62 10.49
CA THR A 25 6.46 7.91 9.18
C THR A 25 5.91 6.65 8.50
N MET A 26 6.64 5.53 8.59
CA MET A 26 6.20 4.23 8.09
C MET A 26 4.91 3.78 8.78
N GLY A 27 4.79 3.95 10.10
CA GLY A 27 3.55 3.66 10.84
C GLY A 27 2.36 4.49 10.36
N GLY A 28 2.57 5.80 10.16
CA GLY A 28 1.53 6.68 9.61
C GLY A 28 1.10 6.29 8.19
N PHE A 29 2.06 5.94 7.33
CA PHE A 29 1.78 5.46 5.97
C PHE A 29 1.01 4.14 5.97
N PHE A 30 1.42 3.15 6.77
CA PHE A 30 0.69 1.89 6.87
C PHE A 30 -0.73 2.08 7.42
N GLY A 31 -0.92 3.00 8.38
CA GLY A 31 -2.25 3.39 8.83
C GLY A 31 -3.15 3.86 7.68
N ALA A 32 -2.64 4.75 6.82
CA ALA A 32 -3.36 5.21 5.64
C ALA A 32 -3.62 4.10 4.61
N VAL A 33 -2.61 3.25 4.34
CA VAL A 33 -2.70 2.12 3.40
C VAL A 33 -3.77 1.12 3.84
N VAL A 34 -3.81 0.76 5.13
CA VAL A 34 -4.81 -0.18 5.67
C VAL A 34 -6.22 0.37 5.45
N VAL A 35 -6.46 1.65 5.77
CA VAL A 35 -7.77 2.28 5.55
C VAL A 35 -8.15 2.27 4.06
N ALA A 36 -7.23 2.65 3.18
CA ALA A 36 -7.47 2.65 1.74
C ALA A 36 -7.80 1.25 1.19
N HIS A 37 -7.10 0.21 1.66
CA HIS A 37 -7.34 -1.18 1.24
C HIS A 37 -8.67 -1.72 1.76
N ILE A 38 -9.08 -1.36 2.98
CA ILE A 38 -10.41 -1.72 3.49
C ILE A 38 -11.51 -1.08 2.64
N LEU A 39 -11.38 0.21 2.31
CA LEU A 39 -12.34 0.91 1.45
C LEU A 39 -12.38 0.31 0.04
N ALA A 40 -11.23 0.01 -0.54
CA ALA A 40 -11.13 -0.66 -1.83
C ALA A 40 -11.77 -2.06 -1.79
N TRP A 41 -11.58 -2.81 -0.70
CA TRP A 41 -12.20 -4.12 -0.50
C TRP A 41 -13.72 -4.00 -0.39
N MET A 42 -14.23 -2.99 0.33
CA MET A 42 -15.67 -2.74 0.41
C MET A 42 -16.28 -2.40 -0.96
N TYR A 43 -15.55 -1.72 -1.84
CA TYR A 43 -15.99 -1.39 -3.19
C TYR A 43 -15.92 -2.58 -4.15
N CYS A 44 -14.77 -3.26 -4.21
CA CYS A 44 -14.58 -4.50 -4.96
C CYS A 44 -13.75 -5.47 -4.09
N PRO A 45 -14.39 -6.47 -3.48
CA PRO A 45 -13.68 -7.49 -2.72
C PRO A 45 -12.96 -8.43 -3.69
N TRP A 46 -11.63 -8.36 -3.69
CA TRP A 46 -10.78 -9.10 -4.62
C TRP A 46 -10.63 -10.60 -4.29
N LEU A 47 -11.04 -11.05 -3.10
CA LEU A 47 -10.99 -12.46 -2.68
C LEU A 47 -12.30 -13.23 -2.94
N SER A 48 -13.35 -12.54 -3.40
CA SER A 48 -14.61 -13.15 -3.86
C SER A 48 -14.69 -13.01 -5.38
N SER A 49 -14.79 -14.13 -6.09
CA SER A 49 -14.73 -14.21 -7.57
C SER A 49 -15.74 -13.33 -8.31
N ASP A 50 -16.79 -12.86 -7.62
CA ASP A 50 -17.99 -12.35 -8.27
C ASP A 50 -18.15 -10.82 -8.17
N ALA A 51 -17.45 -10.15 -7.25
CA ALA A 51 -17.77 -8.76 -6.92
C ALA A 51 -17.05 -7.72 -7.80
N CYS A 52 -15.84 -8.01 -8.30
CA CYS A 52 -15.18 -7.14 -9.28
C CYS A 52 -15.60 -7.43 -10.72
N ASN A 53 -15.88 -8.70 -11.05
CA ASN A 53 -16.14 -9.11 -12.43
C ASN A 53 -17.53 -8.66 -12.92
N ALA A 54 -18.46 -8.34 -12.02
CA ALA A 54 -19.78 -7.82 -12.37
C ALA A 54 -19.74 -6.41 -13.00
N THR A 55 -18.82 -5.53 -12.61
CA THR A 55 -18.73 -4.17 -13.17
C THR A 55 -18.11 -4.18 -14.58
N VAL A 56 -17.10 -5.02 -14.82
CA VAL A 56 -16.51 -5.23 -16.16
C VAL A 56 -17.53 -5.87 -17.12
N ALA A 57 -18.30 -6.86 -16.66
CA ALA A 57 -19.37 -7.48 -17.44
C ALA A 57 -20.51 -6.50 -17.79
N ASN A 58 -20.88 -5.60 -16.86
CA ASN A 58 -21.92 -4.60 -17.09
C ASN A 58 -21.46 -3.50 -18.08
N VAL A 59 -20.22 -3.03 -17.99
CA VAL A 59 -19.68 -2.04 -18.95
C VAL A 59 -19.61 -2.65 -20.35
N ALA A 60 -19.16 -3.90 -20.49
CA ALA A 60 -19.17 -4.59 -21.78
C ALA A 60 -20.60 -4.66 -22.36
N SER A 61 -21.59 -5.06 -21.56
CA SER A 61 -22.99 -5.17 -22.04
C SER A 61 -23.64 -3.83 -22.40
N THR A 62 -23.21 -2.72 -21.77
CA THR A 62 -23.80 -1.39 -22.02
C THR A 62 -23.14 -0.67 -23.20
N VAL A 63 -21.85 -0.95 -23.47
CA VAL A 63 -21.09 -0.27 -24.52
C VAL A 63 -21.15 -1.01 -25.86
N LEU A 64 -21.17 -2.36 -25.87
CA LEU A 64 -21.26 -3.16 -27.10
C LEU A 64 -22.42 -2.78 -28.05
N PRO A 65 -23.65 -2.49 -27.59
CA PRO A 65 -24.75 -2.10 -28.49
C PRO A 65 -24.65 -0.66 -29.01
N ILE A 66 -23.74 0.17 -28.50
CA ILE A 66 -23.56 1.57 -28.95
C ILE A 66 -22.57 1.68 -30.11
N VAL A 67 -21.70 0.67 -30.28
CA VAL A 67 -20.70 0.59 -31.35
C VAL A 67 -21.06 -0.39 -32.47
N SER A 68 -22.30 -0.91 -32.46
CA SER A 68 -22.91 -1.72 -33.53
C SER A 68 -23.80 -0.86 -34.41
#